data_AF-A0A410X0B0-F1
#
_entry.id   AF-A0A410X0B0-F1
#
_cell.length_a   1.000
_cell.length_b   1.000
_cell.length_c   1.000
_cell.angle_alpha   90.00
_cell.angle_beta   90.00
_cell.angle_gamma   90.00
#
_symmetry.space_group_name_H-M   'P 1'
#
loop_
_entity.id
_entity.type
_entity.pdbx_description
1 polymer ?
#
loop_
_entity_poly.entity_id
_entity_poly.type
_entity_poly.pdbx_seq_one_letter_code
_entity_poly.pdbx_strand_id
1 'polypeptide(L)'
;MAVSQHPIIGNSLASLDVITAFIRKVNPSFNPEIARQFLTVGAKYGVRGDVAVAQSIHETDWFRFGGDVKPEQNNFAGIGATGGVPGNSFPTIKDGVTAQIQHLFAYASPNPLPAGEALVDPRFALVARGIAPNWEDLAGRWAVPGYDRSKYASLQAALEAGETYGHSILKLYDGMTATAPVPTVKPLIVIDAGHGGTDSGASGSGLLEKNLTLTLALLVRDRLVNGYAANVKLTRSTDVFVALSDRANLANGWGAAYFVSIHINAGGGEGFESYVYPGTSGGVTGQKRTIVHDTIVKYLSALKVVDRGKKEADFAVLRETGMSAVLLENLFIDNAADVSLLGDSGVLTNLANVIGDGVAKAMGLNPEIQPVIPAWKTEGVDWLYEKGLLTDPAWKDKLDEPLPLWAEAVILKRLYDLLSGDGTD
;
A
#
# COMPACT_ATOMS: atom_id res chain seq x y z
N MET A 1 23.13 -12.41 -28.68
CA MET A 1 22.46 -12.48 -27.35
C MET A 1 21.07 -11.87 -27.52
N ALA A 2 20.02 -12.41 -26.91
CA ALA A 2 18.71 -11.77 -26.97
C ALA A 2 18.83 -10.41 -26.28
N VAL A 3 18.48 -9.32 -26.98
CA VAL A 3 18.40 -7.98 -26.40
C VAL A 3 17.32 -8.04 -25.33
N SER A 4 17.62 -7.57 -24.12
CA SER A 4 16.61 -7.47 -23.04
C SER A 4 15.44 -6.64 -23.56
N GLN A 5 14.21 -7.07 -23.26
CA GLN A 5 13.00 -6.36 -23.67
C GLN A 5 12.27 -5.89 -22.43
N HIS A 6 12.07 -4.58 -22.31
CA HIS A 6 11.33 -3.97 -21.20
C HIS A 6 9.97 -3.49 -21.70
N PRO A 7 8.86 -4.16 -21.35
CA PRO A 7 7.55 -3.76 -21.83
C PRO A 7 7.14 -2.36 -21.37
N ILE A 8 6.49 -1.61 -22.27
CA ILE A 8 5.83 -0.34 -21.92
C ILE A 8 4.55 -0.60 -21.13
N ILE A 9 3.84 -1.69 -21.45
CA ILE A 9 2.64 -2.14 -20.73
C ILE A 9 3.05 -2.88 -19.45
N GLY A 10 2.50 -2.48 -18.31
CA GLY A 10 2.71 -3.09 -17.01
C GLY A 10 2.36 -2.16 -15.85
N ASN A 11 2.47 -2.68 -14.63
CA ASN A 11 2.24 -1.91 -13.40
C ASN A 11 3.49 -1.15 -12.99
N SER A 12 3.33 0.11 -12.60
CA SER A 12 4.42 0.88 -12.01
C SER A 12 4.93 0.27 -10.71
N LEU A 13 6.25 0.31 -10.54
CA LEU A 13 6.96 -0.26 -9.41
C LEU A 13 7.53 0.82 -8.49
N ALA A 14 7.90 1.99 -9.03
CA ALA A 14 8.37 3.12 -8.22
C ALA A 14 7.20 3.89 -7.59
N SER A 15 7.30 4.23 -6.30
CA SER A 15 6.31 5.04 -5.59
C SER A 15 6.44 6.54 -5.91
N LEU A 16 5.42 7.32 -5.57
CA LEU A 16 5.43 8.78 -5.73
C LEU A 16 6.62 9.43 -5.01
N ASP A 17 6.92 8.97 -3.79
CA ASP A 17 8.01 9.52 -2.97
C ASP A 17 9.37 9.23 -3.59
N VAL A 18 9.55 8.02 -4.12
CA VAL A 18 10.78 7.62 -4.82
C VAL A 18 11.02 8.50 -6.04
N ILE A 19 9.99 8.65 -6.89
CA ILE A 19 10.07 9.46 -8.10
C ILE A 19 10.37 10.92 -7.75
N THR A 20 9.63 11.47 -6.79
CA THR A 20 9.75 12.87 -6.37
C THR A 20 11.12 13.15 -5.77
N ALA A 21 11.60 12.29 -4.87
CA ALA A 21 12.91 12.43 -4.24
C ALA A 21 14.04 12.33 -5.26
N PHE A 22 13.93 11.43 -6.24
CA PHE A 22 14.93 11.29 -7.29
C PHE A 22 15.02 12.55 -8.16
N ILE A 23 13.89 13.07 -8.65
CA ILE A 23 13.87 14.27 -9.49
C ILE A 23 14.37 15.49 -8.73
N ARG A 24 13.97 15.66 -7.46
CA ARG A 24 14.34 16.82 -6.64
C ARG A 24 15.82 16.89 -6.26
N LYS A 25 16.58 15.80 -6.42
CA LYS A 25 18.06 15.86 -6.33
C LYS A 25 18.66 16.79 -7.39
N VAL A 26 18.03 16.91 -8.55
CA VAL A 26 18.50 17.75 -9.67
C VAL A 26 17.63 18.98 -9.87
N ASN A 27 16.31 18.86 -9.68
CA ASN A 27 15.36 19.95 -9.80
C ASN A 27 14.53 20.13 -8.51
N PRO A 28 15.03 20.89 -7.51
CA PRO A 28 14.36 21.06 -6.22
C PRO A 28 12.94 21.65 -6.29
N SER A 29 12.61 22.40 -7.34
CA SER A 29 11.29 23.00 -7.55
C SER A 29 10.29 22.08 -8.27
N PHE A 30 10.66 20.83 -8.55
CA PHE A 30 9.77 19.87 -9.21
C PHE A 30 8.43 19.74 -8.48
N ASN A 31 7.34 19.86 -9.25
CA ASN A 31 5.96 19.71 -8.79
C ASN A 31 5.59 18.21 -8.72
N PRO A 32 5.41 17.62 -7.52
CA PRO A 32 5.11 16.19 -7.36
C PRO A 32 3.78 15.77 -7.98
N GLU A 33 2.87 16.71 -8.24
CA GLU A 33 1.60 16.40 -8.90
C GLU A 33 1.81 15.80 -10.29
N ILE A 34 2.87 16.19 -11.00
CA ILE A 34 3.22 15.61 -12.30
C ILE A 34 3.46 14.10 -12.16
N ALA A 35 4.31 13.70 -11.20
CA ALA A 35 4.59 12.29 -10.92
C ALA A 35 3.34 11.52 -10.46
N ARG A 36 2.50 12.14 -9.63
CA ARG A 36 1.21 11.55 -9.20
C ARG A 36 0.30 11.26 -10.39
N GLN A 37 0.21 12.21 -11.34
CA GLN A 37 -0.59 12.02 -12.54
C GLN A 37 -0.02 10.89 -13.42
N PHE A 38 1.31 10.77 -13.58
CA PHE A 38 1.88 9.65 -14.34
C PHE A 38 1.53 8.28 -13.74
N LEU A 39 1.59 8.13 -12.41
CA LEU A 39 1.20 6.89 -11.75
C LEU A 39 -0.31 6.61 -11.90
N THR A 40 -1.13 7.64 -11.68
CA THR A 40 -2.59 7.51 -11.73
C THR A 40 -3.10 7.22 -13.14
N VAL A 41 -2.63 7.97 -14.12
CA VAL A 41 -3.02 7.81 -15.53
C VAL A 41 -2.38 6.55 -16.10
N GLY A 42 -1.09 6.28 -15.84
CA GLY A 42 -0.43 5.04 -16.27
C GLY A 42 -1.20 3.79 -15.85
N ALA A 43 -1.64 3.71 -14.59
CA ALA A 43 -2.44 2.60 -14.08
C ALA A 43 -3.74 2.36 -14.86
N LYS A 44 -4.43 3.42 -15.30
CA LYS A 44 -5.67 3.29 -16.10
C LYS A 44 -5.44 2.68 -17.48
N TYR A 45 -4.29 2.97 -18.09
CA TYR A 45 -3.93 2.49 -19.43
C TYR A 45 -3.10 1.19 -19.39
N GLY A 46 -2.75 0.72 -18.18
CA GLY A 46 -1.79 -0.36 -17.99
C GLY A 46 -0.40 -0.01 -18.52
N VAL A 47 -0.02 1.28 -18.56
CA VAL A 47 1.30 1.75 -18.98
C VAL A 47 2.15 2.00 -17.74
N ARG A 48 3.43 1.65 -17.83
CA ARG A 48 4.46 1.92 -16.80
C ARG A 48 4.70 3.44 -16.62
N GLY A 49 3.82 4.09 -15.84
CA GLY A 49 3.86 5.52 -15.56
C GLY A 49 5.16 5.98 -14.90
N ASP A 50 5.72 5.18 -14.01
CA ASP A 50 7.06 5.34 -13.42
C ASP A 50 8.19 5.42 -14.47
N VAL A 51 8.16 4.58 -15.51
CA VAL A 51 9.16 4.65 -16.59
C VAL A 51 8.85 5.80 -17.56
N ALA A 52 7.57 6.13 -17.77
CA ALA A 52 7.16 7.32 -18.53
C ALA A 52 7.61 8.64 -17.87
N VAL A 53 7.69 8.69 -16.54
CA VAL A 53 8.34 9.81 -15.85
C VAL A 53 9.83 9.86 -16.18
N ALA A 54 10.54 8.73 -16.21
CA ALA A 54 11.95 8.70 -16.60
C ALA A 54 12.17 9.18 -18.05
N GLN A 55 11.24 8.86 -18.96
CA GLN A 55 11.21 9.45 -20.29
C GLN A 55 11.05 10.97 -20.21
N SER A 56 10.12 11.47 -19.39
CA SER A 56 9.90 12.91 -19.23
C SER A 56 11.12 13.63 -18.63
N ILE A 57 11.85 12.99 -17.71
CA ILE A 57 13.14 13.49 -17.20
C ILE A 57 14.11 13.70 -18.37
N HIS A 58 14.20 12.73 -19.28
CA HIS A 58 15.05 12.82 -20.46
C HIS A 58 14.62 13.96 -21.40
N GLU A 59 13.33 14.02 -21.74
CA GLU A 59 12.76 14.97 -22.73
C GLU A 59 12.82 16.42 -22.26
N THR A 60 12.62 16.66 -20.97
CA THR A 60 12.49 18.01 -20.41
C THR A 60 13.72 18.49 -19.67
N ASP A 61 14.81 17.71 -19.72
CA ASP A 61 16.01 17.94 -18.91
C ASP A 61 15.66 18.13 -17.43
N TRP A 62 15.12 17.08 -16.81
CA TRP A 62 14.66 17.06 -15.41
C TRP A 62 13.55 18.05 -15.10
N PHE A 63 12.60 18.24 -16.01
CA PHE A 63 11.50 19.21 -15.90
C PHE A 63 12.00 20.66 -15.76
N ARG A 64 13.18 20.96 -16.30
CA ARG A 64 13.73 22.32 -16.37
C ARG A 64 13.39 23.02 -17.68
N PHE A 65 13.00 22.26 -18.70
CA PHE A 65 12.52 22.75 -20.00
C PHE A 65 13.55 23.61 -20.73
N GLY A 66 14.76 23.10 -20.91
CA GLY A 66 15.86 23.81 -21.59
C GLY A 66 15.77 23.88 -23.12
N GLY A 67 14.70 23.34 -23.72
CA GLY A 67 14.52 23.22 -25.17
C GLY A 67 13.37 24.08 -25.72
N ASP A 68 12.79 23.64 -26.84
CA ASP A 68 11.71 24.36 -27.54
C ASP A 68 10.38 24.37 -26.74
N VAL A 69 10.15 23.34 -25.92
CA VAL A 69 8.96 23.21 -25.09
C VAL A 69 9.13 23.94 -23.76
N LYS A 70 8.12 24.72 -23.37
CA LYS A 70 8.11 25.52 -22.14
C LYS A 70 7.32 24.86 -21.01
N PRO A 71 7.61 25.17 -19.72
CA PRO A 71 6.92 24.57 -18.58
C PRO A 71 5.40 24.73 -18.61
N GLU A 72 4.90 25.88 -19.08
CA GLU A 72 3.47 26.21 -19.08
C GLU A 72 2.66 25.39 -20.08
N GLN A 73 3.34 24.71 -21.02
CA GLN A 73 2.68 23.89 -22.04
C GLN A 73 2.20 22.55 -21.51
N ASN A 74 2.60 22.14 -20.29
CA ASN A 74 2.35 20.79 -19.75
C ASN A 74 2.74 19.66 -20.73
N ASN A 75 3.70 19.89 -21.62
CA ASN A 75 4.12 18.91 -22.63
C ASN A 75 5.40 18.21 -22.15
N PHE A 76 5.22 17.15 -21.39
CA PHE A 76 6.34 16.46 -20.71
C PHE A 76 7.13 15.51 -21.61
N ALA A 77 6.70 15.33 -22.86
CA ALA A 77 7.24 14.33 -23.77
C ALA A 77 7.70 14.90 -25.12
N GLY A 78 7.73 16.23 -25.28
CA GLY A 78 8.08 16.86 -26.55
C GLY A 78 7.08 16.58 -27.68
N ILE A 79 5.82 16.30 -27.37
CA ILE A 79 4.80 15.93 -28.36
C ILE A 79 4.69 17.05 -29.40
N GLY A 80 5.03 16.73 -30.65
CA GLY A 80 4.98 17.66 -31.77
C GLY A 80 6.11 18.70 -31.83
N ALA A 81 7.09 18.66 -30.93
CA ALA A 81 8.22 19.58 -30.92
C ALA A 81 9.33 19.10 -31.88
N THR A 82 9.88 20.00 -32.69
CA THR A 82 11.02 19.73 -33.58
C THR A 82 11.80 21.01 -33.87
N GLY A 83 13.07 21.09 -33.46
CA GLY A 83 14.07 22.08 -33.90
C GLY A 83 13.53 23.49 -34.23
N GLY A 84 13.02 24.19 -33.21
CA GLY A 84 12.42 25.53 -33.32
C GLY A 84 10.89 25.53 -33.34
N VAL A 85 10.25 24.37 -33.35
CA VAL A 85 8.78 24.22 -33.20
C VAL A 85 8.46 23.91 -31.74
N PRO A 86 7.67 24.74 -31.03
CA PRO A 86 7.41 24.60 -29.59
C PRO A 86 6.56 23.38 -29.21
N GLY A 87 6.02 22.65 -30.19
CA GLY A 87 5.16 21.49 -29.97
C GLY A 87 3.78 21.82 -29.42
N ASN A 88 3.06 20.77 -29.02
CA ASN A 88 1.71 20.88 -28.49
C ASN A 88 1.68 21.49 -27.07
N SER A 89 0.54 22.05 -26.68
CA SER A 89 0.27 22.55 -25.32
C SER A 89 -1.00 21.91 -24.78
N PHE A 90 -0.99 21.61 -23.48
CA PHE A 90 -2.07 20.92 -22.80
C PHE A 90 -2.62 21.78 -21.65
N PRO A 91 -3.95 21.89 -21.47
CA PRO A 91 -4.54 22.80 -20.49
C PRO A 91 -4.14 22.51 -19.04
N THR A 92 -3.97 21.23 -18.70
CA THR A 92 -3.63 20.80 -17.35
C THR A 92 -2.47 19.82 -17.34
N ILE A 93 -1.82 19.67 -16.17
CA ILE A 93 -0.81 18.62 -15.93
C ILE A 93 -1.37 17.24 -16.31
N LYS A 94 -2.62 16.96 -15.91
CA LYS A 94 -3.28 15.69 -16.22
C LYS A 94 -3.41 15.49 -17.72
N ASP A 95 -3.81 16.50 -18.48
CA ASP A 95 -3.96 16.39 -19.94
C ASP A 95 -2.62 16.13 -20.62
N GLY A 96 -1.57 16.83 -20.18
CA GLY A 96 -0.20 16.64 -20.65
C GLY A 96 0.33 15.22 -20.44
N VAL A 97 0.18 14.73 -19.20
CA VAL A 97 0.51 13.34 -18.85
C VAL A 97 -0.35 12.35 -19.64
N THR A 98 -1.65 12.61 -19.77
CA THR A 98 -2.58 11.74 -20.52
C THR A 98 -2.17 11.64 -21.98
N ALA A 99 -1.77 12.75 -22.62
CA ALA A 99 -1.29 12.72 -23.99
C ALA A 99 -0.04 11.85 -24.14
N GLN A 100 0.94 11.96 -23.23
CA GLN A 100 2.12 11.11 -23.26
C GLN A 100 1.80 9.63 -23.05
N ILE A 101 0.97 9.31 -22.05
CA ILE A 101 0.57 7.93 -21.75
C ILE A 101 -0.21 7.35 -22.93
N GLN A 102 -1.10 8.12 -23.57
CA GLN A 102 -1.79 7.70 -24.78
C GLN A 102 -0.82 7.47 -25.93
N HIS A 103 0.20 8.30 -26.11
CA HIS A 103 1.20 8.11 -27.16
C HIS A 103 2.00 6.81 -26.94
N LEU A 104 2.43 6.56 -25.70
CA LEU A 104 3.09 5.31 -25.31
C LEU A 104 2.17 4.09 -25.48
N PHE A 105 0.91 4.20 -25.07
CA PHE A 105 -0.12 3.18 -25.28
C PHE A 105 -0.35 2.91 -26.77
N ALA A 106 -0.26 3.94 -27.61
CA ALA A 106 -0.41 3.81 -29.04
C ALA A 106 0.71 2.93 -29.64
N TYR A 107 1.95 3.21 -29.25
CA TYR A 107 3.12 2.40 -29.63
C TYR A 107 3.03 0.97 -29.12
N ALA A 108 2.59 0.77 -27.88
CA ALA A 108 2.73 -0.50 -27.19
C ALA A 108 1.56 -1.47 -27.37
N SER A 109 0.37 -0.97 -27.73
CA SER A 109 -0.85 -1.78 -27.76
C SER A 109 -1.70 -1.53 -29.01
N PRO A 110 -2.28 -2.58 -29.63
CA PRO A 110 -3.31 -2.44 -30.65
C PRO A 110 -4.71 -2.17 -30.07
N ASN A 111 -4.88 -2.25 -28.75
CA ASN A 111 -6.19 -2.19 -28.10
C ASN A 111 -6.83 -0.79 -28.22
N PRO A 112 -8.17 -0.70 -28.17
CA PRO A 112 -8.84 0.58 -28.00
C PRO A 112 -8.43 1.24 -26.68
N LEU A 113 -8.67 2.55 -26.57
CA LEU A 113 -8.50 3.26 -25.30
C LEU A 113 -9.33 2.58 -24.18
N PRO A 114 -8.88 2.64 -22.91
CA PRO A 114 -9.68 2.17 -21.78
C PRO A 114 -11.09 2.79 -21.78
N ALA A 115 -12.08 2.03 -21.34
CA ALA A 115 -13.47 2.47 -21.36
C ALA A 115 -13.66 3.77 -20.58
N GLY A 116 -14.33 4.75 -21.20
CA GLY A 116 -14.63 6.06 -20.59
C GLY A 116 -13.51 7.10 -20.69
N GLU A 117 -12.35 6.75 -21.25
CA GLU A 117 -11.27 7.72 -21.44
C GLU A 117 -11.41 8.48 -22.77
N ALA A 118 -11.21 9.80 -22.73
CA ALA A 118 -11.23 10.66 -23.91
C ALA A 118 -9.84 10.70 -24.59
N LEU A 119 -9.82 10.84 -25.92
CA LEU A 119 -8.56 11.02 -26.65
C LEU A 119 -8.02 12.45 -26.44
N VAL A 120 -6.81 12.54 -25.90
CA VAL A 120 -6.09 13.79 -25.60
C VAL A 120 -4.86 13.95 -26.47
N ASP A 121 -4.17 12.85 -26.81
CA ASP A 121 -3.00 12.89 -27.70
C ASP A 121 -3.42 13.23 -29.15
N PRO A 122 -3.04 14.42 -29.67
CA PRO A 122 -3.41 14.82 -31.03
C PRO A 122 -2.67 14.01 -32.12
N ARG A 123 -1.64 13.24 -31.74
CA ARG A 123 -0.81 12.44 -32.64
C ARG A 123 -1.10 10.95 -32.54
N PHE A 124 -2.10 10.55 -31.75
CA PHE A 124 -2.41 9.14 -31.48
C PHE A 124 -2.68 8.33 -32.76
N ALA A 125 -3.39 8.94 -33.72
CA ALA A 125 -3.71 8.31 -35.00
C ALA A 125 -2.52 8.23 -35.97
N LEU A 126 -1.42 8.93 -35.70
CA LEU A 126 -0.20 8.88 -36.52
C LEU A 126 0.68 7.68 -36.20
N VAL A 127 0.42 6.99 -35.07
CA VAL A 127 1.17 5.83 -34.63
C VAL A 127 0.51 4.57 -35.18
N ALA A 128 1.27 3.76 -35.92
CA ALA A 128 0.88 2.39 -36.23
C ALA A 128 0.80 1.59 -34.92
N ARG A 129 -0.42 1.19 -34.54
CA ARG A 129 -0.71 0.69 -33.20
C ARG A 129 0.03 -0.62 -32.90
N GLY A 130 0.66 -0.70 -31.73
CA GLY A 130 1.39 -1.91 -31.27
C GLY A 130 2.75 -2.13 -31.94
N ILE A 131 3.28 -1.16 -32.69
CA ILE A 131 4.54 -1.28 -33.44
C ILE A 131 5.81 -1.29 -32.56
N ALA A 132 5.72 -0.84 -31.31
CA ALA A 132 6.83 -0.73 -30.38
C ALA A 132 6.37 -1.11 -28.96
N PRO A 133 6.28 -2.42 -28.65
CA PRO A 133 5.82 -2.90 -27.34
C PRO A 133 6.80 -2.65 -26.19
N ASN A 134 8.10 -2.47 -26.48
CA ASN A 134 9.13 -2.28 -25.48
C ASN A 134 9.78 -0.89 -25.54
N TRP A 135 10.38 -0.44 -24.43
CA TRP A 135 11.05 0.85 -24.34
C TRP A 135 12.20 0.99 -25.35
N GLU A 136 12.92 -0.09 -25.62
CA GLU A 136 13.99 -0.16 -26.61
C GLU A 136 13.49 0.10 -28.04
N ASP A 137 12.26 -0.33 -28.35
CA ASP A 137 11.64 -0.23 -29.68
C ASP A 137 11.29 1.23 -30.05
N LEU A 138 11.29 2.14 -29.07
CA LEU A 138 11.06 3.58 -29.29
C LEU A 138 12.22 4.26 -30.03
N ALA A 139 13.41 3.66 -30.03
CA ALA A 139 14.55 4.17 -30.77
C ALA A 139 14.30 4.08 -32.29
N GLY A 140 14.47 5.20 -33.00
CA GLY A 140 14.14 5.31 -34.43
C GLY A 140 12.65 5.49 -34.73
N ARG A 141 11.80 5.60 -33.70
CA ARG A 141 10.34 5.83 -33.84
C ARG A 141 9.90 7.06 -33.08
N TRP A 142 10.05 7.04 -31.76
CA TRP A 142 9.80 8.20 -30.89
C TRP A 142 10.90 9.24 -31.10
N ALA A 143 12.16 8.82 -30.93
CA ALA A 143 13.33 9.62 -31.19
C ALA A 143 14.01 9.14 -32.47
N VAL A 144 14.14 10.01 -33.47
CA VAL A 144 14.83 9.72 -34.74
C VAL A 144 16.14 10.51 -34.79
N PRO A 145 17.31 9.87 -34.98
CA PRO A 145 17.51 8.43 -35.24
C PRO A 145 17.43 7.54 -33.99
N GLY A 146 17.40 8.10 -32.78
CA GLY A 146 17.29 7.34 -31.52
C GLY A 146 18.58 6.73 -31.01
N TYR A 147 19.73 7.09 -31.60
CA TYR A 147 21.08 6.72 -31.21
C TYR A 147 22.10 7.73 -31.76
N ASP A 148 23.34 7.70 -31.27
CA ASP A 148 24.42 8.55 -31.76
C ASP A 148 25.04 8.00 -33.07
N ARG A 149 24.78 8.69 -34.19
CA ARG A 149 25.29 8.35 -35.52
C ARG A 149 26.80 8.54 -35.68
N SER A 150 27.44 9.32 -34.80
CA SER A 150 28.90 9.46 -34.79
C SER A 150 29.60 8.28 -34.11
N LYS A 151 28.90 7.59 -33.19
CA LYS A 151 29.42 6.46 -32.43
C LYS A 151 29.08 5.10 -33.05
N TYR A 152 27.88 4.95 -33.63
CA TYR A 152 27.38 3.68 -34.15
C TYR A 152 27.03 3.74 -35.63
N ALA A 153 27.41 2.70 -36.36
CA ALA A 153 27.12 2.56 -37.78
C ALA A 153 25.63 2.29 -38.09
N SER A 154 24.86 1.76 -37.13
CA SER A 154 23.43 1.45 -37.31
C SER A 154 22.67 1.44 -35.97
N LEU A 155 21.34 1.56 -36.04
CA LEU A 155 20.47 1.40 -34.86
C LEU A 155 20.66 0.01 -34.22
N GLN A 156 20.84 -1.03 -35.04
CA GLN A 156 21.08 -2.39 -34.56
C GLN A 156 22.36 -2.47 -33.71
N ALA A 157 23.45 -1.83 -34.15
CA ALA A 157 24.69 -1.79 -33.37
C ALA A 157 24.51 -1.05 -32.04
N ALA A 158 23.73 0.04 -32.02
CA ALA A 158 23.42 0.77 -30.79
C ALA A 158 22.49 -0.02 -29.83
N LEU A 159 21.55 -0.80 -30.36
CA LEU A 159 20.69 -1.71 -29.59
C LEU A 159 21.53 -2.80 -28.91
N GLU A 160 22.45 -3.42 -29.64
CA GLU A 160 23.37 -4.43 -29.11
C GLU A 160 24.31 -3.86 -28.03
N ALA A 161 24.68 -2.58 -28.16
CA ALA A 161 25.52 -1.89 -27.19
C ALA A 161 24.75 -1.33 -25.97
N GLY A 162 23.42 -1.39 -25.96
CA GLY A 162 22.62 -0.81 -24.86
C GLY A 162 22.70 0.72 -24.79
N GLU A 163 22.84 1.39 -25.94
CA GLU A 163 23.05 2.84 -26.04
C GLU A 163 22.08 3.50 -27.04
N THR A 164 20.81 3.13 -26.94
CA THR A 164 19.72 3.81 -27.66
C THR A 164 18.91 4.73 -26.74
N TYR A 165 18.00 5.51 -27.33
CA TYR A 165 17.01 6.32 -26.63
C TYR A 165 16.28 5.54 -25.51
N GLY A 166 15.76 4.35 -25.83
CA GLY A 166 15.09 3.49 -24.84
C GLY A 166 16.01 3.10 -23.68
N HIS A 167 17.26 2.77 -23.96
CA HIS A 167 18.25 2.44 -22.93
C HIS A 167 18.59 3.65 -22.04
N SER A 168 18.62 4.87 -22.58
CA SER A 168 18.81 6.09 -21.78
C SER A 168 17.66 6.31 -20.79
N ILE A 169 16.42 6.04 -21.21
CA ILE A 169 15.25 6.08 -20.31
C ILE A 169 15.37 5.02 -19.21
N LEU A 170 15.71 3.79 -19.59
CA LEU A 170 15.86 2.69 -18.64
C LEU A 170 16.99 2.96 -17.64
N LYS A 171 18.12 3.54 -18.06
CA LYS A 171 19.19 3.97 -17.13
C LYS A 171 18.72 5.02 -16.12
N LEU A 172 17.87 5.96 -16.53
CA LEU A 172 17.27 6.93 -15.60
C LEU A 172 16.31 6.24 -14.62
N TYR A 173 15.49 5.31 -15.11
CA TYR A 173 14.61 4.51 -14.27
C TYR A 173 15.37 3.61 -13.28
N ASP A 174 16.47 3.00 -13.72
CA ASP A 174 17.35 2.19 -12.88
C ASP A 174 18.04 3.07 -11.84
N GLY A 175 18.50 4.27 -12.18
CA GLY A 175 19.03 5.23 -11.20
C GLY A 175 17.98 5.68 -10.17
N MET A 176 16.75 5.87 -10.63
CA MET A 176 15.61 6.20 -9.78
C MET A 176 15.28 5.08 -8.79
N THR A 177 15.32 3.83 -9.26
CA THR A 177 14.94 2.66 -8.46
C THR A 177 16.10 2.03 -7.67
N ALA A 178 17.35 2.28 -8.07
CA ALA A 178 18.55 1.85 -7.33
C ALA A 178 18.77 2.63 -6.03
N THR A 179 18.25 3.86 -5.93
CA THR A 179 18.30 4.68 -4.70
C THR A 179 16.97 4.70 -3.93
N ALA A 180 15.95 4.06 -4.50
CA ALA A 180 14.68 3.83 -3.85
C ALA A 180 14.83 2.68 -2.84
N PRO A 181 14.32 2.78 -1.60
CA PRO A 181 13.90 1.56 -0.93
C PRO A 181 12.87 0.92 -1.86
N VAL A 182 13.17 -0.27 -2.38
CA VAL A 182 12.20 -1.10 -3.11
C VAL A 182 10.92 -1.08 -2.27
N PRO A 183 9.75 -0.65 -2.79
CA PRO A 183 8.52 -0.86 -2.07
C PRO A 183 8.37 -2.37 -1.96
N THR A 184 8.76 -2.90 -0.81
CA THR A 184 8.40 -4.24 -0.42
C THR A 184 6.89 -4.24 -0.49
N VAL A 185 6.31 -5.08 -1.37
CA VAL A 185 4.93 -5.49 -1.14
C VAL A 185 4.94 -6.01 0.28
N LYS A 186 4.39 -5.23 1.22
CA LYS A 186 4.50 -5.56 2.63
C LYS A 186 3.86 -6.94 2.79
N PRO A 187 4.59 -7.93 3.33
CA PRO A 187 4.13 -9.30 3.38
C PRO A 187 2.77 -9.34 4.07
N LEU A 188 1.78 -10.00 3.45
CA LEU A 188 0.44 -10.07 3.99
C LEU A 188 0.44 -10.89 5.28
N ILE A 189 -0.11 -10.32 6.35
CA ILE A 189 -0.37 -11.00 7.62
C ILE A 189 -1.86 -11.31 7.68
N VAL A 190 -2.21 -12.56 7.98
CA VAL A 190 -3.61 -12.95 8.21
C VAL A 190 -3.81 -13.20 9.69
N ILE A 191 -4.78 -12.50 10.27
CA ILE A 191 -5.23 -12.73 11.64
C ILE A 191 -6.55 -13.50 11.58
N ASP A 192 -6.59 -14.65 12.23
CA ASP A 192 -7.75 -15.50 12.32
C ASP A 192 -8.40 -15.36 13.69
N ALA A 193 -9.66 -14.90 13.70
CA ALA A 193 -10.46 -14.85 14.91
C ALA A 193 -11.17 -16.20 15.09
N GLY A 194 -10.73 -17.02 16.04
CA GLY A 194 -11.31 -18.35 16.31
C GLY A 194 -12.83 -18.33 16.44
N HIS A 195 -13.49 -19.45 16.10
CA HIS A 195 -14.95 -19.61 16.21
C HIS A 195 -15.76 -18.58 15.41
N GLY A 196 -17.01 -18.30 15.79
CA GLY A 196 -17.88 -17.29 15.17
C GLY A 196 -19.23 -17.86 14.71
N GLY A 197 -20.24 -16.99 14.64
CA GLY A 197 -21.60 -17.36 14.26
C GLY A 197 -22.18 -18.43 15.17
N THR A 198 -22.47 -19.60 14.58
CA THR A 198 -23.05 -20.77 15.25
C THR A 198 -22.07 -21.50 16.17
N ASP A 199 -20.77 -21.26 16.03
CA ASP A 199 -19.74 -21.78 16.92
C ASP A 199 -19.36 -20.70 17.93
N SER A 200 -19.75 -20.88 19.19
CA SER A 200 -19.41 -19.93 20.27
C SER A 200 -17.97 -20.04 20.75
N GLY A 201 -17.30 -21.15 20.45
CA GLY A 201 -16.16 -21.60 21.23
C GLY A 201 -16.52 -21.87 22.68
N ALA A 202 -15.52 -21.82 23.54
CA ALA A 202 -15.69 -21.95 24.98
C ALA A 202 -16.48 -20.75 25.57
N SER A 203 -17.09 -20.98 26.71
CA SER A 203 -17.87 -19.98 27.45
C SER A 203 -17.61 -20.09 28.94
N GLY A 204 -17.55 -18.97 29.63
CA GLY A 204 -17.37 -18.93 31.08
C GLY A 204 -17.64 -17.53 31.64
N SER A 205 -18.26 -17.46 32.81
CA SER A 205 -18.53 -16.20 33.53
C SER A 205 -19.21 -15.10 32.69
N GLY A 206 -20.12 -15.50 31.78
CA GLY A 206 -20.84 -14.58 30.89
C GLY A 206 -20.06 -14.13 29.64
N LEU A 207 -18.83 -14.60 29.46
CA LEU A 207 -18.00 -14.34 28.29
C LEU A 207 -18.13 -15.49 27.27
N LEU A 208 -17.95 -15.15 26.00
CA LEU A 208 -17.90 -16.09 24.88
C LEU A 208 -16.57 -15.93 24.15
N GLU A 209 -15.89 -17.05 23.89
CA GLU A 209 -14.61 -17.06 23.19
C GLU A 209 -14.71 -16.39 21.81
N LYS A 210 -15.75 -16.66 21.03
CA LYS A 210 -15.94 -16.03 19.70
C LYS A 210 -15.97 -14.49 19.74
N ASN A 211 -16.42 -13.89 20.84
CA ASN A 211 -16.47 -12.44 21.00
C ASN A 211 -15.10 -11.89 21.37
N LEU A 212 -14.42 -12.54 22.33
CA LEU A 212 -13.08 -12.15 22.77
C LEU A 212 -12.06 -12.27 21.63
N THR A 213 -12.09 -13.37 20.88
CA THR A 213 -11.22 -13.61 19.72
C THR A 213 -11.46 -12.60 18.61
N LEU A 214 -12.71 -12.20 18.34
CA LEU A 214 -13.02 -11.14 17.39
C LEU A 214 -12.47 -9.78 17.84
N THR A 215 -12.70 -9.43 19.11
CA THR A 215 -12.22 -8.18 19.69
C THR A 215 -10.69 -8.09 19.62
N LEU A 216 -9.98 -9.14 20.06
CA LEU A 216 -8.54 -9.20 19.97
C LEU A 216 -8.04 -9.12 18.53
N ALA A 217 -8.66 -9.86 17.59
CA ALA A 217 -8.23 -9.85 16.19
C ALA A 217 -8.38 -8.47 15.52
N LEU A 218 -9.47 -7.74 15.80
CA LEU A 218 -9.67 -6.37 15.31
C LEU A 218 -8.61 -5.42 15.87
N LEU A 219 -8.35 -5.48 17.17
CA LEU A 219 -7.35 -4.65 17.83
C LEU A 219 -5.92 -4.98 17.38
N VAL A 220 -5.61 -6.26 17.16
CA VAL A 220 -4.32 -6.70 16.59
C VAL A 220 -4.15 -6.17 15.17
N ARG A 221 -5.19 -6.25 14.33
CA ARG A 221 -5.18 -5.64 12.99
C ARG A 221 -4.90 -4.15 13.10
N ASP A 222 -5.61 -3.43 13.96
CA ASP A 222 -5.46 -1.98 14.09
C ASP A 222 -4.05 -1.60 14.58
N ARG A 223 -3.49 -2.39 15.50
CA ARG A 223 -2.10 -2.21 15.93
C ARG A 223 -1.11 -2.40 14.78
N LEU A 224 -1.28 -3.45 13.98
CA LEU A 224 -0.41 -3.77 12.86
C LEU A 224 -0.53 -2.75 11.71
N VAL A 225 -1.75 -2.33 11.39
CA VAL A 225 -2.02 -1.32 10.35
C VAL A 225 -1.52 0.04 10.82
N ASN A 226 -1.91 0.50 12.01
CA ASN A 226 -1.53 1.83 12.45
C ASN A 226 -0.05 1.87 12.81
N GLY A 227 0.45 0.96 13.64
CA GLY A 227 1.81 1.01 14.17
C GLY A 227 2.94 0.67 13.18
N TYR A 228 2.63 -0.06 12.11
CA TYR A 228 3.64 -0.64 11.20
C TYR A 228 3.28 -0.49 9.70
N ALA A 229 2.12 0.12 9.40
CA ALA A 229 1.48 0.10 8.08
C ALA A 229 1.53 -1.30 7.44
N ALA A 230 1.30 -2.34 8.24
CA ALA A 230 1.32 -3.70 7.76
C ALA A 230 0.12 -3.98 6.84
N ASN A 231 0.32 -4.85 5.85
CA ASN A 231 -0.79 -5.38 5.06
C ASN A 231 -1.45 -6.51 5.85
N VAL A 232 -2.72 -6.32 6.26
CA VAL A 232 -3.43 -7.25 7.13
C VAL A 232 -4.79 -7.63 6.55
N LYS A 233 -5.14 -8.92 6.63
CA LYS A 233 -6.51 -9.41 6.40
C LYS A 233 -7.00 -10.24 7.57
N LEU A 234 -8.31 -10.26 7.77
CA LEU A 234 -8.99 -11.06 8.79
C LEU A 234 -9.75 -12.21 8.14
N THR A 235 -9.75 -13.39 8.75
CA THR A 235 -10.65 -14.49 8.31
C THR A 235 -12.12 -14.14 8.53
N ARG A 236 -12.41 -13.36 9.58
CA ARG A 236 -13.70 -12.69 9.83
C ARG A 236 -13.50 -11.36 10.57
N SER A 237 -14.32 -10.37 10.24
CA SER A 237 -14.38 -9.06 10.93
C SER A 237 -15.71 -8.80 11.64
N THR A 238 -16.61 -9.78 11.60
CA THR A 238 -17.94 -9.77 12.22
C THR A 238 -18.23 -11.15 12.84
N ASP A 239 -19.37 -11.28 13.52
CA ASP A 239 -19.80 -12.55 14.11
C ASP A 239 -20.41 -13.48 13.05
N VAL A 240 -19.53 -14.11 12.25
CA VAL A 240 -19.89 -15.10 11.23
C VAL A 240 -19.12 -16.38 11.44
N PHE A 241 -19.74 -17.52 11.10
CA PHE A 241 -19.07 -18.81 11.14
C PHE A 241 -18.15 -18.96 9.91
N VAL A 242 -16.90 -19.38 10.15
CA VAL A 242 -15.94 -19.76 9.11
C VAL A 242 -15.39 -21.14 9.45
N ALA A 243 -15.50 -22.10 8.53
CA ALA A 243 -15.01 -23.45 8.76
C ALA A 243 -13.46 -23.48 8.85
N LEU A 244 -12.90 -24.45 9.57
CA LEU A 244 -11.45 -24.53 9.81
C LEU A 244 -10.64 -24.54 8.50
N SER A 245 -11.03 -25.38 7.54
CA SER A 245 -10.35 -25.44 6.23
C SER A 245 -10.52 -24.16 5.42
N ASP A 246 -11.65 -23.46 5.54
CA ASP A 246 -11.87 -22.18 4.85
C ASP A 246 -10.94 -21.08 5.37
N ARG A 247 -10.65 -21.06 6.67
CA ARG A 247 -9.68 -20.12 7.26
C ARG A 247 -8.30 -20.28 6.64
N ALA A 248 -7.84 -21.54 6.51
CA ALA A 248 -6.58 -21.86 5.86
C ALA A 248 -6.62 -21.54 4.35
N ASN A 249 -7.71 -21.88 3.66
CA ASN A 249 -7.90 -21.58 2.23
C ASN A 249 -7.87 -20.08 1.93
N LEU A 250 -8.49 -19.25 2.78
CA LEU A 250 -8.42 -17.80 2.66
C LEU A 250 -6.98 -17.31 2.76
N ALA A 251 -6.24 -17.74 3.80
CA ALA A 251 -4.85 -17.33 3.99
C ALA A 251 -3.94 -17.78 2.83
N ASN A 252 -4.11 -19.01 2.36
CA ASN A 252 -3.39 -19.56 1.21
C ASN A 252 -3.73 -18.79 -0.08
N GLY A 253 -5.02 -18.60 -0.36
CA GLY A 253 -5.50 -17.92 -1.57
C GLY A 253 -5.12 -16.45 -1.64
N TRP A 254 -4.96 -15.78 -0.49
CA TRP A 254 -4.47 -14.40 -0.43
C TRP A 254 -2.93 -14.29 -0.50
N GLY A 255 -2.20 -15.41 -0.47
CA GLY A 255 -0.74 -15.40 -0.46
C GLY A 255 -0.17 -14.83 0.84
N ALA A 256 -0.78 -15.17 1.99
CA ALA A 256 -0.29 -14.71 3.28
C ALA A 256 1.14 -15.18 3.55
N ALA A 257 1.96 -14.31 4.11
CA ALA A 257 3.32 -14.62 4.54
C ALA A 257 3.39 -15.09 6.00
N TYR A 258 2.34 -14.82 6.78
CA TYR A 258 2.20 -15.28 8.16
C TYR A 258 0.72 -15.36 8.57
N PHE A 259 0.38 -16.41 9.29
CA PHE A 259 -0.96 -16.67 9.80
C PHE A 259 -0.95 -16.73 11.33
N VAL A 260 -1.87 -16.02 11.98
CA VAL A 260 -1.96 -15.94 13.44
C VAL A 260 -3.40 -16.21 13.84
N SER A 261 -3.66 -17.37 14.45
CA SER A 261 -4.98 -17.73 14.98
C SER A 261 -5.07 -17.37 16.46
N ILE A 262 -6.12 -16.64 16.82
CA ILE A 262 -6.36 -16.13 18.17
C ILE A 262 -7.52 -16.92 18.78
N HIS A 263 -7.24 -17.54 19.93
CA HIS A 263 -8.15 -18.36 20.72
C HIS A 263 -8.08 -17.99 22.21
N ILE A 264 -9.07 -18.48 22.97
CA ILE A 264 -9.13 -18.41 24.44
C ILE A 264 -9.36 -19.84 24.94
N ASN A 265 -8.52 -20.30 25.85
CA ASN A 265 -8.51 -21.68 26.28
C ASN A 265 -9.64 -22.01 27.25
N ALA A 266 -9.83 -23.30 27.51
CA ALA A 266 -10.71 -23.84 28.56
C ALA A 266 -10.22 -25.24 28.99
N GLY A 267 -10.89 -25.83 29.99
CA GLY A 267 -10.60 -27.19 30.46
C GLY A 267 -9.83 -27.24 31.78
N GLY A 268 -10.01 -26.25 32.65
CA GLY A 268 -9.48 -26.25 34.02
C GLY A 268 -8.00 -25.87 34.17
N GLY A 269 -7.45 -25.12 33.21
CA GLY A 269 -6.09 -24.55 33.28
C GLY A 269 -6.08 -23.05 33.63
N GLU A 270 -4.90 -22.44 33.54
CA GLU A 270 -4.71 -20.99 33.61
C GLU A 270 -3.47 -20.58 32.82
N GLY A 271 -3.47 -19.38 32.27
CA GLY A 271 -2.30 -18.78 31.63
C GLY A 271 -2.29 -18.83 30.10
N PHE A 272 -1.14 -18.49 29.53
CA PHE A 272 -0.94 -18.33 28.10
C PHE A 272 -0.11 -19.47 27.50
N GLU A 273 -0.50 -19.93 26.32
CA GLU A 273 0.28 -20.87 25.50
C GLU A 273 0.21 -20.55 24.02
N SER A 274 1.18 -21.05 23.27
CA SER A 274 1.18 -20.94 21.81
C SER A 274 1.52 -22.25 21.13
N TYR A 275 0.91 -22.48 19.97
CA TYR A 275 1.02 -23.70 19.20
C TYR A 275 1.52 -23.45 17.78
N VAL A 276 2.30 -24.40 17.27
CA VAL A 276 2.62 -24.55 15.85
C VAL A 276 2.33 -26.00 15.43
N TYR A 277 2.28 -26.27 14.14
CA TYR A 277 2.08 -27.64 13.65
C TYR A 277 3.29 -28.55 14.02
N PRO A 278 3.07 -29.84 14.38
CA PRO A 278 4.15 -30.76 14.72
C PRO A 278 5.28 -30.81 13.68
N GLY A 279 6.52 -30.76 14.16
CA GLY A 279 7.72 -30.78 13.32
C GLY A 279 8.12 -29.42 12.74
N THR A 280 7.37 -28.34 13.02
CA THR A 280 7.71 -26.99 12.52
C THR A 280 8.43 -26.12 13.54
N SER A 281 8.48 -26.54 14.82
CA SER A 281 9.11 -25.79 15.91
C SER A 281 10.62 -25.54 15.75
N GLY A 282 11.34 -26.40 15.03
CA GLY A 282 12.78 -26.22 14.76
C GLY A 282 13.09 -25.24 13.63
N GLY A 283 12.10 -24.84 12.83
CA GLY A 283 12.28 -24.00 11.64
C GLY A 283 11.86 -22.55 11.81
N VAL A 284 11.66 -21.86 10.68
CA VAL A 284 11.23 -20.46 10.61
C VAL A 284 9.91 -20.23 11.38
N THR A 285 8.96 -21.16 11.29
CA THR A 285 7.69 -21.08 12.02
C THR A 285 7.90 -21.04 13.54
N GLY A 286 8.76 -21.92 14.07
CA GLY A 286 9.09 -21.92 15.51
C GLY A 286 9.87 -20.69 15.97
N GLN A 287 10.74 -20.12 15.13
CA GLN A 287 11.43 -18.86 15.39
C GLN A 287 10.42 -17.70 15.48
N LYS A 288 9.50 -17.59 14.52
CA LYS A 288 8.42 -16.59 14.53
C LYS A 288 7.52 -16.74 15.77
N ARG A 289 7.07 -17.96 16.09
CA ARG A 289 6.32 -18.24 17.33
C ARG A 289 7.09 -17.76 18.55
N THR A 290 8.39 -18.04 18.65
CA THR A 290 9.21 -17.64 19.80
C THR A 290 9.19 -16.13 20.00
N ILE A 291 9.35 -15.36 18.93
CA ILE A 291 9.29 -13.89 18.99
C ILE A 291 7.92 -13.42 19.48
N VAL A 292 6.83 -13.95 18.92
CA VAL A 292 5.45 -13.58 19.30
C VAL A 292 5.19 -13.95 20.77
N HIS A 293 5.45 -15.20 21.14
CA HIS A 293 5.20 -15.74 22.47
C HIS A 293 5.99 -15.00 23.56
N ASP A 294 7.30 -14.81 23.37
CA ASP A 294 8.14 -14.14 24.38
C ASP A 294 7.74 -12.67 24.57
N THR A 295 7.25 -12.02 23.50
CA THR A 295 6.73 -10.64 23.58
C THR A 295 5.45 -10.59 24.43
N ILE A 296 4.54 -11.54 24.24
CA ILE A 296 3.29 -11.66 25.00
C ILE A 296 3.57 -12.01 26.47
N VAL A 297 4.41 -13.02 26.73
CA VAL A 297 4.78 -13.45 28.09
C VAL A 297 5.44 -12.30 28.88
N LYS A 298 6.23 -11.44 28.23
CA LYS A 298 6.82 -10.28 28.90
C LYS A 298 5.75 -9.35 29.49
N TYR A 299 4.66 -9.09 28.76
CA TYR A 299 3.54 -8.29 29.26
C TYR A 299 2.74 -9.05 30.32
N LEU A 300 2.37 -10.29 30.03
CA LEU A 300 1.51 -11.12 30.88
C LEU A 300 2.16 -11.48 32.23
N SER A 301 3.49 -11.59 32.29
CA SER A 301 4.21 -11.83 33.55
C SER A 301 4.05 -10.69 34.56
N ALA A 302 3.91 -9.45 34.10
CA ALA A 302 3.62 -8.31 34.97
C ALA A 302 2.21 -8.39 35.58
N LEU A 303 1.30 -9.13 34.94
CA LEU A 303 -0.04 -9.43 35.44
C LEU A 303 -0.11 -10.76 36.21
N LYS A 304 1.05 -11.40 36.47
CA LYS A 304 1.18 -12.70 37.16
C LYS A 304 0.50 -13.87 36.43
N VAL A 305 0.31 -13.74 35.12
CA VAL A 305 -0.21 -14.83 34.29
C VAL A 305 0.86 -15.91 34.08
N VAL A 306 0.44 -17.16 34.16
CA VAL A 306 1.31 -18.33 33.97
C VAL A 306 1.71 -18.47 32.49
N ASP A 307 3.01 -18.59 32.23
CA ASP A 307 3.51 -19.05 30.92
C ASP A 307 3.48 -20.58 30.87
N ARG A 308 2.59 -21.13 30.05
CA ARG A 308 2.43 -22.58 29.84
C ARG A 308 3.29 -23.10 28.67
N GLY A 309 4.03 -22.20 28.03
CA GLY A 309 5.07 -22.51 27.07
C GLY A 309 4.62 -22.61 25.62
N LYS A 310 5.58 -23.06 24.83
CA LYS A 310 5.56 -23.16 23.37
C LYS A 310 5.36 -24.63 22.97
N LYS A 311 4.20 -24.95 22.41
CA LYS A 311 3.74 -26.33 22.15
C LYS A 311 3.56 -26.63 20.66
N GLU A 312 3.41 -27.92 20.35
CA GLU A 312 3.00 -28.38 19.02
C GLU A 312 1.68 -29.14 19.13
N ALA A 313 0.77 -28.92 18.17
CA ALA A 313 -0.52 -29.63 18.10
C ALA A 313 -1.06 -29.67 16.67
N ASP A 314 -1.79 -30.74 16.35
CA ASP A 314 -2.35 -31.00 15.02
C ASP A 314 -3.67 -30.25 14.77
N PHE A 315 -3.64 -28.92 14.91
CA PHE A 315 -4.78 -28.06 14.60
C PHE A 315 -4.92 -27.85 13.09
N ALA A 316 -6.13 -28.01 12.56
CA ALA A 316 -6.40 -27.93 11.12
C ALA A 316 -5.91 -26.61 10.50
N VAL A 317 -6.15 -25.47 11.17
CA VAL A 317 -5.70 -24.15 10.70
C VAL A 317 -4.18 -23.99 10.67
N LEU A 318 -3.43 -24.80 11.43
CA LEU A 318 -1.95 -24.81 11.38
C LEU A 318 -1.43 -25.81 10.35
N ARG A 319 -2.12 -26.95 10.19
CA ARG A 319 -1.78 -28.02 9.26
C ARG A 319 -2.03 -27.63 7.81
N GLU A 320 -3.12 -26.92 7.54
CA GLU A 320 -3.64 -26.68 6.18
C GLU A 320 -3.17 -25.34 5.58
N THR A 321 -2.51 -24.48 6.37
CA THR A 321 -1.84 -23.27 5.87
C THR A 321 -0.49 -23.58 5.25
N GLY A 322 -0.19 -22.96 4.10
CA GLY A 322 1.07 -23.12 3.37
C GLY A 322 2.20 -22.18 3.80
N MET A 323 1.91 -21.22 4.68
CA MET A 323 2.89 -20.29 5.26
C MET A 323 3.16 -20.61 6.74
N SER A 324 4.12 -19.91 7.36
CA SER A 324 4.31 -20.01 8.81
C SER A 324 3.02 -19.62 9.55
N ALA A 325 2.61 -20.44 10.50
CA ALA A 325 1.37 -20.26 11.25
C ALA A 325 1.59 -20.44 12.74
N VAL A 326 0.91 -19.65 13.57
CA VAL A 326 0.87 -19.80 15.03
C VAL A 326 -0.56 -19.72 15.52
N LEU A 327 -0.91 -20.52 16.52
CA LEU A 327 -2.15 -20.39 17.27
C LEU A 327 -1.82 -19.93 18.69
N LEU A 328 -2.57 -18.94 19.19
CA LEU A 328 -2.37 -18.32 20.50
C LEU A 328 -3.59 -18.62 21.37
N GLU A 329 -3.36 -19.27 22.50
CA GLU A 329 -4.37 -19.48 23.54
C GLU A 329 -4.19 -18.41 24.62
N ASN A 330 -5.02 -17.37 24.54
CA ASN A 330 -4.89 -16.17 25.36
C ASN A 330 -5.72 -16.29 26.63
N LEU A 331 -5.16 -16.98 27.64
CA LEU A 331 -5.80 -17.21 28.95
C LEU A 331 -6.91 -18.27 28.90
N PHE A 332 -7.45 -18.65 30.05
CA PHE A 332 -8.51 -19.64 30.21
C PHE A 332 -9.85 -18.99 30.59
N ILE A 333 -10.88 -19.17 29.77
CA ILE A 333 -12.21 -18.56 29.97
C ILE A 333 -12.99 -19.18 31.13
N ASP A 334 -12.55 -20.34 31.62
CA ASP A 334 -13.15 -21.05 32.75
C ASP A 334 -12.34 -20.91 34.06
N ASN A 335 -11.28 -20.09 34.06
CA ASN A 335 -10.49 -19.77 35.24
C ASN A 335 -10.82 -18.37 35.76
N ALA A 336 -11.08 -18.25 37.06
CA ALA A 336 -11.54 -16.99 37.66
C ALA A 336 -10.52 -15.82 37.57
N ALA A 337 -9.21 -16.09 37.68
CA ALA A 337 -8.19 -15.06 37.58
C ALA A 337 -8.04 -14.58 36.13
N ASP A 338 -7.99 -15.51 35.19
CA ASP A 338 -7.92 -15.22 33.75
C ASP A 338 -9.18 -14.50 33.24
N VAL A 339 -10.36 -14.93 33.66
CA VAL A 339 -11.63 -14.25 33.34
C VAL A 339 -11.63 -12.78 33.79
N SER A 340 -11.06 -12.48 34.96
CA SER A 340 -10.96 -11.09 35.42
C SER A 340 -10.13 -10.23 34.48
N LEU A 341 -9.11 -10.80 33.83
CA LEU A 341 -8.29 -10.13 32.83
C LEU A 341 -9.00 -10.05 31.48
N LEU A 342 -9.69 -11.12 31.08
CA LEU A 342 -10.48 -11.18 29.84
C LEU A 342 -11.69 -10.24 29.86
N GLY A 343 -12.24 -9.94 31.04
CA GLY A 343 -13.32 -8.98 31.23
C GLY A 343 -12.86 -7.51 31.27
N ASP A 344 -11.55 -7.25 31.32
CA ASP A 344 -11.00 -5.90 31.37
C ASP A 344 -10.60 -5.41 29.96
N SER A 345 -11.29 -4.38 29.47
CA SER A 345 -11.05 -3.82 28.14
C SER A 345 -9.66 -3.21 27.97
N GLY A 346 -9.07 -2.67 29.04
CA GLY A 346 -7.72 -2.12 29.03
C GLY A 346 -6.67 -3.24 28.91
N VAL A 347 -6.89 -4.37 29.59
CA VAL A 347 -6.06 -5.57 29.44
C VAL A 347 -6.18 -6.15 28.04
N LEU A 348 -7.40 -6.31 27.49
CA LEU A 348 -7.60 -6.79 26.12
C LEU A 348 -6.91 -5.90 25.08
N THR A 349 -7.01 -4.57 25.24
CA THR A 349 -6.35 -3.61 24.34
C THR A 349 -4.83 -3.73 24.39
N ASN A 350 -4.26 -3.79 25.60
CA ASN A 350 -2.81 -3.92 25.77
C ASN A 350 -2.30 -5.29 25.29
N LEU A 351 -3.05 -6.37 25.55
CA LEU A 351 -2.72 -7.70 25.06
C LEU A 351 -2.73 -7.72 23.53
N ALA A 352 -3.76 -7.17 22.88
CA ALA A 352 -3.82 -7.06 21.43
C ALA A 352 -2.66 -6.22 20.86
N ASN A 353 -2.31 -5.10 21.50
CA ASN A 353 -1.14 -4.30 21.10
C ASN A 353 0.16 -5.11 21.16
N VAL A 354 0.35 -5.88 22.24
CA VAL A 354 1.54 -6.70 22.43
C VAL A 354 1.58 -7.88 21.44
N ILE A 355 0.44 -8.51 21.15
CA ILE A 355 0.33 -9.51 20.07
C ILE A 355 0.75 -8.87 18.74
N GLY A 356 0.21 -7.70 18.40
CA GLY A 356 0.56 -6.95 17.18
C GLY A 356 2.06 -6.65 17.10
N ASP A 357 2.67 -6.16 18.18
CA ASP A 357 4.11 -5.87 18.26
C ASP A 357 4.97 -7.12 18.09
N GLY A 358 4.56 -8.23 18.73
CA GLY A 358 5.23 -9.52 18.60
C GLY A 358 5.18 -10.05 17.17
N VAL A 359 4.01 -9.93 16.52
CA VAL A 359 3.79 -10.33 15.12
C VAL A 359 4.61 -9.45 14.17
N ALA A 360 4.59 -8.13 14.36
CA ALA A 360 5.39 -7.20 13.56
C ALA A 360 6.89 -7.51 13.67
N LYS A 361 7.39 -7.73 14.89
CA LYS A 361 8.78 -8.13 15.14
C LYS A 361 9.12 -9.47 14.50
N ALA A 362 8.24 -10.46 14.57
CA ALA A 362 8.43 -11.77 13.93
C ALA A 362 8.48 -11.68 12.40
N MET A 363 7.86 -10.64 11.84
CA MET A 363 7.85 -10.34 10.42
C MET A 363 8.96 -9.37 9.98
N GLY A 364 9.81 -8.92 10.91
CA GLY A 364 10.87 -7.95 10.62
C GLY A 364 10.34 -6.57 10.22
N LEU A 365 9.10 -6.24 10.63
CA LEU A 365 8.52 -4.92 10.38
C LEU A 365 9.10 -3.91 11.37
N ASN A 366 9.50 -2.76 10.85
CA ASN A 366 9.91 -1.63 11.68
C ASN A 366 8.68 -0.83 12.08
N PRO A 367 8.61 -0.33 13.33
CA PRO A 367 7.60 0.64 13.71
C PRO A 367 7.63 1.78 12.71
N GLU A 368 6.49 2.08 12.11
CA GLU A 368 6.41 3.28 11.31
C GLU A 368 6.46 4.46 12.28
N ILE A 369 7.34 5.43 12.01
CA ILE A 369 7.22 6.73 12.65
C ILE A 369 5.88 7.23 12.14
N GLN A 370 4.85 7.17 12.99
CA GLN A 370 3.54 7.72 12.68
C GLN A 370 3.79 9.08 12.02
N PRO A 371 3.22 9.37 10.83
CA PRO A 371 3.17 10.75 10.41
C PRO A 371 2.52 11.50 11.58
N VAL A 372 3.29 12.40 12.20
CA VAL A 372 2.74 13.32 13.19
C VAL A 372 1.53 13.90 12.52
N ILE A 373 0.32 13.68 13.08
CA ILE A 373 -0.89 14.37 12.62
C ILE A 373 -0.45 15.83 12.58
N PRO A 374 -0.30 16.43 11.38
CA PRO A 374 0.32 17.73 11.31
C PRO A 374 -0.49 18.68 12.18
N ALA A 375 0.16 19.52 12.99
CA ALA A 375 -0.56 20.38 13.94
C ALA A 375 -1.71 21.13 13.27
N TRP A 376 -1.54 21.52 12.00
CA TRP A 376 -2.57 22.16 11.18
C TRP A 376 -3.86 21.33 10.97
N LYS A 377 -3.81 19.99 10.98
CA LYS A 377 -5.01 19.14 10.90
C LYS A 377 -5.82 19.23 12.18
N THR A 378 -5.15 19.11 13.32
CA THR A 378 -5.78 19.25 14.64
C THR A 378 -6.30 20.67 14.83
N GLU A 379 -5.49 21.68 14.52
CA GLU A 379 -5.87 23.10 14.56
C GLU A 379 -7.06 23.41 13.65
N GLY A 380 -7.09 22.86 12.43
CA GLY A 380 -8.18 23.05 11.49
C GLY A 380 -9.48 22.44 11.99
N VAL A 381 -9.44 21.22 12.53
CA VAL A 381 -10.63 20.57 13.09
C VAL A 381 -11.10 21.28 14.36
N ASP A 382 -10.20 21.64 15.27
CA ASP A 382 -10.54 22.40 16.47
C ASP A 382 -11.14 23.76 16.14
N TRP A 383 -10.62 24.47 15.13
CA TRP A 383 -11.21 25.71 14.62
C TRP A 383 -12.63 25.51 14.09
N LEU A 384 -12.90 24.40 13.36
CA LEU A 384 -14.26 24.08 12.89
C LEU A 384 -15.24 23.86 14.05
N TYR A 385 -14.80 23.28 15.17
CA TYR A 385 -15.63 23.18 16.38
C TYR A 385 -15.81 24.53 17.07
N GLU A 386 -14.73 25.30 17.22
CA GLU A 386 -14.77 26.63 17.84
C GLU A 386 -15.76 27.56 17.13
N LYS A 387 -15.83 27.48 15.79
CA LYS A 387 -16.77 28.24 14.97
C LYS A 387 -18.14 27.59 14.82
N GLY A 388 -18.40 26.45 15.47
CA GLY A 388 -19.67 25.72 15.40
C GLY A 388 -19.98 25.11 14.02
N LEU A 389 -18.98 25.05 13.14
CA LEU A 389 -19.10 24.52 11.78
C LEU A 389 -19.18 22.99 11.81
N LEU A 390 -18.41 22.35 12.68
CA LEU A 390 -18.50 20.93 13.02
C LEU A 390 -19.01 20.78 14.46
N THR A 391 -19.87 19.80 14.72
CA THR A 391 -20.55 19.68 16.02
C THR A 391 -20.53 18.27 16.62
N ASP A 392 -20.22 17.24 15.84
CA ASP A 392 -20.18 15.86 16.31
C ASP A 392 -18.74 15.47 16.71
N PRO A 393 -18.43 15.32 18.02
CA PRO A 393 -17.07 15.10 18.54
C PRO A 393 -16.36 13.88 17.97
N ALA A 394 -17.09 12.89 17.42
CA ALA A 394 -16.51 11.69 16.83
C ALA A 394 -15.52 11.98 15.68
N TRP A 395 -15.61 13.16 15.06
CA TRP A 395 -14.69 13.56 13.99
C TRP A 395 -13.30 13.98 14.47
N LYS A 396 -13.11 14.26 15.77
CA LYS A 396 -11.77 14.56 16.31
C LYS A 396 -10.84 13.36 16.25
N ASP A 397 -11.40 12.15 16.28
CA ASP A 397 -10.66 10.89 16.25
C ASP A 397 -10.49 10.33 14.83
N LYS A 398 -10.93 11.08 13.80
CA LYS A 398 -11.05 10.64 12.41
C LYS A 398 -10.42 11.62 11.41
N LEU A 399 -9.27 12.19 11.77
CA LEU A 399 -8.62 13.28 11.04
C LEU A 399 -8.15 12.92 9.62
N ASP A 400 -8.11 11.62 9.30
CA ASP A 400 -7.73 11.09 7.99
C ASP A 400 -8.89 10.43 7.23
N GLU A 401 -10.09 10.38 7.82
CA GLU A 401 -11.29 9.93 7.13
C GLU A 401 -11.93 11.11 6.38
N PRO A 402 -12.25 10.99 5.08
CA PRO A 402 -13.01 12.03 4.38
C PRO A 402 -14.41 12.16 4.98
N LEU A 403 -14.88 13.40 5.13
CA LEU A 403 -16.25 13.66 5.58
C LEU A 403 -17.25 13.16 4.51
N PRO A 404 -18.42 12.66 4.91
CA PRO A 404 -19.51 12.43 3.98
C PRO A 404 -19.90 13.75 3.29
N LEU A 405 -20.24 13.69 2.00
CA LEU A 405 -20.58 14.88 1.19
C LEU A 405 -21.66 15.77 1.82
N TRP A 406 -22.64 15.18 2.52
CA TRP A 406 -23.69 15.95 3.21
C TRP A 406 -23.12 16.76 4.39
N ALA A 407 -22.10 16.25 5.09
CA ALA A 407 -21.45 16.93 6.20
C ALA A 407 -20.61 18.10 5.68
N GLU A 408 -19.91 17.92 4.56
CA GLU A 408 -19.19 19.00 3.86
C GLU A 408 -20.15 20.13 3.44
N ALA A 409 -21.31 19.78 2.87
CA ALA A 409 -22.33 20.76 2.49
C ALA A 409 -22.89 21.55 3.70
N VAL A 410 -23.06 20.89 4.85
CA VAL A 410 -23.50 21.55 6.09
C VAL A 410 -22.43 22.52 6.62
N ILE A 411 -21.16 22.12 6.61
CA ILE A 411 -20.04 23.00 7.00
C ILE A 411 -20.00 24.24 6.10
N LEU A 412 -20.10 24.07 4.78
CA LEU A 412 -20.10 25.17 3.82
C LEU A 412 -21.29 26.11 4.03
N LYS A 413 -22.49 25.58 4.29
CA LYS A 413 -23.66 26.40 4.60
C LYS A 413 -23.44 27.22 5.88
N ARG A 414 -23.00 26.58 6.97
CA ARG A 414 -22.75 27.28 8.25
C ARG A 414 -21.68 28.35 8.10
N LEU A 415 -20.64 28.08 7.31
CA LEU A 415 -19.58 29.04 7.03
C LEU A 415 -20.11 30.22 6.20
N TYR A 416 -20.96 29.96 5.21
CA TYR A 416 -21.63 31.01 4.44
C TYR A 416 -22.51 31.89 5.34
N ASP A 417 -23.31 31.28 6.22
CA ASP A 417 -24.17 31.99 7.16
C ASP A 417 -23.32 32.87 8.12
N LEU A 418 -22.19 32.32 8.61
CA LEU A 418 -21.24 33.03 9.47
C LEU A 418 -20.59 34.24 8.77
N LEU A 419 -20.26 34.11 7.48
CA LEU A 419 -19.62 35.18 6.70
C LEU A 419 -20.62 36.22 6.17
N SER A 420 -21.88 35.84 6.00
CA SER A 420 -22.92 36.72 5.44
C SER A 420 -23.56 37.64 6.48
N GLY A 421 -23.22 37.48 7.76
CA GLY A 421 -23.74 38.33 8.85
C GLY A 421 -25.19 38.06 9.25
N ASP A 422 -25.81 37.00 8.71
CA ASP A 422 -27.18 36.59 9.01
C ASP A 422 -27.27 35.66 10.24
N GLY A 423 -26.15 35.39 10.90
CA GLY A 423 -26.10 34.73 12.22
C GLY A 423 -26.30 35.75 13.32
N THR A 424 -27.52 35.81 13.85
CA THR A 424 -27.91 36.59 15.03
C THR A 424 -26.94 36.44 16.21
N ASP A 425 -26.30 37.55 16.58
CA ASP A 425 -26.18 37.99 17.98
C ASP A 425 -27.12 39.18 18.18
#